data_AF-A0A6B3H6I8-F1
#
_entry.id   AF-A0A6B3H6I8-F1
#
_cell.length_a   1.000
_cell.length_b   1.000
_cell.length_c   1.000
_cell.angle_alpha   90.00
_cell.angle_beta   90.00
_cell.angle_gamma   90.00
#
_symmetry.space_group_name_H-M   'P 1'
#
loop_
_entity.id
_entity.type
_entity.pdbx_description
1 polymer ?
#
loop_
_entity_poly.entity_id
_entity_poly.type
_entity_poly.pdbx_seq_one_letter_code
_entity_poly.pdbx_strand_id
1 'polypeptide(L)'
;LGKGPKDSDEDDPPQAEVMAQGQVAQVISTPGGANVIVEKNPELKGKLAFFPIPGKTAGTPGSVFTGGSDLVVPAAAAHPEEAVTFIKELTGDEWQKKLAVAMS
;
A
#
# COMPACT_ATOMS: atom_id res chain seq x y z
N LEU A 1 15.20 -16.49 -3.17
CA LEU A 1 15.36 -15.35 -2.23
C LEU A 1 16.46 -14.45 -2.81
N GLY A 2 16.17 -13.15 -2.99
CA GLY A 2 17.04 -12.21 -3.68
C GLY A 2 18.29 -11.81 -2.88
N LYS A 3 19.25 -11.16 -3.54
CA LYS A 3 20.49 -10.63 -2.94
C LYS A 3 20.35 -9.16 -2.47
N GLY A 4 19.14 -8.76 -2.05
CA GLY A 4 18.90 -7.40 -1.55
C GLY A 4 19.66 -7.11 -0.25
N PRO A 5 20.05 -5.86 0.01
CA PRO A 5 20.69 -5.50 1.29
C PRO A 5 19.73 -5.74 2.46
N LYS A 6 20.28 -6.13 3.61
CA LYS A 6 19.48 -6.55 4.78
C LYS A 6 18.64 -5.41 5.38
N ASP A 7 19.12 -4.18 5.25
CA ASP A 7 18.55 -2.99 5.88
C ASP A 7 18.24 -1.89 4.84
N SER A 8 17.88 -2.29 3.62
CA SER A 8 17.47 -1.34 2.58
C SER A 8 15.95 -1.33 2.49
N ASP A 9 15.38 -0.13 2.49
CA ASP A 9 13.99 0.06 2.05
C ASP A 9 13.96 -0.09 0.52
N GLU A 10 12.99 -0.85 0.00
CA GLU A 10 12.78 -0.99 -1.44
C GLU A 10 12.21 0.27 -2.10
N ASP A 11 11.76 1.26 -1.31
CA ASP A 11 11.10 2.48 -1.75
C ASP A 11 11.92 3.76 -1.48
N ASP A 12 13.22 3.77 -1.82
CA ASP A 12 14.08 4.97 -1.74
C ASP A 12 14.63 5.39 -3.12
N PRO A 13 14.26 6.58 -3.66
CA PRO A 13 13.26 7.51 -3.12
C PRO A 13 11.83 6.99 -3.33
N PRO A 14 10.85 7.45 -2.51
CA PRO A 14 9.48 6.98 -2.62
C PRO A 14 8.88 7.22 -4.01
N GLN A 15 8.29 6.20 -4.65
CA GLN A 15 7.86 6.33 -6.05
C GLN A 15 6.75 7.40 -6.23
N ALA A 16 5.92 7.60 -5.20
CA ALA A 16 4.93 8.68 -5.16
C ALA A 16 5.58 10.08 -5.24
N GLU A 17 6.72 10.28 -4.57
CA GLU A 17 7.45 11.54 -4.63
C GLU A 17 8.09 11.75 -6.00
N VAL A 18 8.59 10.68 -6.64
CA VAL A 18 9.10 10.74 -8.01
C VAL A 18 7.99 11.13 -8.99
N MET A 19 6.79 10.53 -8.88
CA MET A 19 5.66 10.89 -9.74
C MET A 19 5.21 12.34 -9.53
N ALA A 20 5.23 12.83 -8.29
CA ALA A 20 4.84 14.20 -7.97
C ALA A 20 5.71 15.26 -8.69
N GLN A 21 6.92 14.92 -9.14
CA GLN A 21 7.78 15.82 -9.93
C GLN A 21 7.26 16.09 -11.36
N GLY A 22 6.23 15.35 -11.81
CA GLY A 22 5.57 15.59 -13.10
C GLY A 22 6.32 15.04 -14.32
N GLN A 23 7.42 14.33 -14.12
CA GLN A 23 8.21 13.71 -15.19
C GLN A 23 7.82 12.23 -15.46
N VAL A 24 7.00 11.64 -14.59
CA VAL A 24 6.50 10.26 -14.71
C VAL A 24 4.99 10.32 -14.91
N ALA A 25 4.52 9.69 -15.99
CA ALA A 25 3.10 9.71 -16.36
C ALA A 25 2.25 8.65 -15.63
N GLN A 26 2.86 7.53 -15.19
CA GLN A 26 2.17 6.38 -14.60
C GLN A 26 3.06 5.69 -13.57
N VAL A 27 2.45 5.24 -12.47
CA VAL A 27 3.10 4.44 -11.42
C VAL A 27 2.19 3.27 -11.05
N ILE A 28 2.77 2.11 -10.76
CA ILE A 28 2.05 1.00 -10.15
C ILE A 28 2.11 1.23 -8.64
N SER A 29 0.97 1.57 -8.04
CA SER A 29 0.87 1.85 -6.61
C SER A 29 -0.50 1.47 -6.08
N THR A 30 -0.63 1.39 -4.75
CA THR A 30 -1.91 1.26 -4.08
C THR A 30 -2.67 2.60 -4.11
N PRO A 31 -4.00 2.63 -3.93
CA PRO A 31 -4.79 3.86 -4.02
C PRO A 31 -4.28 5.00 -3.11
N GLY A 32 -3.77 4.68 -1.92
CA GLY A 32 -3.21 5.67 -0.98
C GLY A 32 -2.04 6.47 -1.54
N GLY A 33 -1.29 5.95 -2.52
CA GLY A 33 -0.19 6.67 -3.17
C GLY A 33 -0.64 7.96 -3.88
N ALA A 34 -1.87 8.01 -4.37
CA ALA A 34 -2.41 9.21 -5.02
C ALA A 34 -2.58 10.39 -4.05
N ASN A 35 -2.94 10.11 -2.79
CA ASN A 35 -3.03 11.15 -1.77
C ASN A 35 -1.65 11.76 -1.50
N VAL A 36 -0.62 10.92 -1.36
CA VAL A 36 0.78 11.38 -1.20
C VAL A 36 1.24 12.22 -2.40
N ILE A 37 0.94 11.78 -3.63
CA ILE A 37 1.28 12.56 -4.84
C ILE A 37 0.61 13.94 -4.81
N VAL A 38 -0.67 14.01 -4.46
CA VAL A 38 -1.43 15.29 -4.41
C VAL A 38 -0.94 16.18 -3.26
N GLU A 39 -0.55 15.62 -2.12
CA GLU A 39 0.06 16.37 -1.02
C GLU A 39 1.38 17.03 -1.44
N LYS A 40 2.20 16.31 -2.20
CA LYS A 40 3.51 16.81 -2.69
C LYS A 40 3.38 17.69 -3.92
N ASN A 41 2.35 17.48 -4.75
CA ASN A 41 2.05 18.30 -5.92
C ASN A 41 0.53 18.56 -6.03
N PRO A 42 0.03 19.63 -5.38
CA PRO A 42 -1.39 19.98 -5.38
C PRO A 42 -1.98 20.27 -6.77
N GLU A 43 -1.15 20.59 -7.78
CA GLU A 43 -1.62 20.85 -9.14
C GLU A 43 -2.19 19.60 -9.84
N LEU A 44 -1.85 18.41 -9.35
CA LEU A 44 -2.35 17.13 -9.84
C LEU A 44 -3.71 16.74 -9.22
N LYS A 45 -4.25 17.54 -8.30
CA LYS A 45 -5.56 17.31 -7.70
C LYS A 45 -6.65 17.22 -8.78
N GLY A 46 -7.40 16.12 -8.78
CA GLY A 46 -8.45 15.85 -9.78
C GLY A 46 -7.94 15.48 -11.18
N LYS A 47 -6.62 15.33 -11.36
CA LYS A 47 -6.00 14.93 -12.65
C LYS A 47 -5.44 13.50 -12.64
N LEU A 48 -5.37 12.86 -11.47
CA LEU A 48 -4.96 11.47 -11.35
C LEU A 48 -6.15 10.53 -11.58
N ALA A 49 -5.89 9.42 -12.25
CA ALA A 49 -6.87 8.36 -12.51
C ALA A 49 -6.23 6.99 -12.30
N PHE A 50 -7.07 5.99 -12.06
CA PHE A 50 -6.66 4.61 -11.84
C PHE A 50 -7.23 3.73 -12.94
N PHE A 51 -6.46 2.74 -13.37
CA PHE A 51 -6.91 1.70 -14.27
C PHE A 51 -6.25 0.36 -13.88
N PRO A 52 -6.86 -0.79 -14.21
CA PRO A 52 -6.27 -2.09 -13.91
C PRO A 52 -4.92 -2.25 -14.60
N ILE A 53 -3.96 -2.89 -13.91
CA ILE A 53 -2.66 -3.21 -14.52
C ILE A 53 -2.91 -4.03 -15.81
N PRO A 54 -2.39 -3.62 -16.98
CA PRO A 54 -2.63 -4.31 -18.23
C PRO A 54 -2.07 -5.74 -18.22
N GLY A 55 -2.83 -6.69 -18.76
CA GLY A 55 -2.36 -8.05 -18.99
C GLY A 55 -1.72 -8.23 -20.37
N LYS A 56 -1.36 -9.47 -20.69
CA LYS A 56 -0.69 -9.82 -21.96
C LYS A 56 -1.60 -9.70 -23.19
N THR A 57 -2.92 -9.75 -23.00
CA THR A 57 -3.93 -9.66 -24.06
C THR A 57 -4.84 -8.47 -23.81
N ALA A 58 -5.25 -7.81 -24.89
CA ALA A 58 -6.19 -6.69 -24.81
C ALA A 58 -7.49 -7.13 -24.11
N GLY A 59 -8.01 -6.27 -23.23
CA GLY A 59 -9.23 -6.54 -22.46
C GLY A 59 -9.06 -7.45 -21.24
N THR A 60 -7.85 -7.98 -21.00
CA THR A 60 -7.57 -8.83 -19.85
C THR A 60 -6.61 -8.12 -18.88
N PRO A 61 -7.03 -7.81 -17.64
CA PRO A 61 -6.12 -7.31 -16.62
C PRO A 61 -5.01 -8.31 -16.30
N GLY A 62 -3.84 -7.80 -15.95
CA GLY A 62 -2.72 -8.58 -15.47
C GLY A 62 -2.96 -9.06 -14.04
N SER A 63 -2.34 -10.18 -13.67
CA SER A 63 -2.26 -10.59 -12.27
C SER A 63 -1.47 -9.54 -11.48
N VAL A 64 -1.99 -9.15 -10.33
CA VAL A 64 -1.34 -8.21 -9.43
C VAL A 64 -0.79 -8.94 -8.21
N PHE A 65 0.23 -8.37 -7.58
CA PHE A 65 0.70 -8.85 -6.29
C PHE A 65 -0.38 -8.60 -5.23
N THR A 66 -0.86 -9.67 -4.59
CA THR A 66 -1.76 -9.58 -3.42
C THR A 66 -0.91 -9.32 -2.18
N GLY A 67 -0.45 -8.09 -2.05
CA GLY A 67 0.32 -7.64 -0.89
C GLY A 67 -0.56 -7.38 0.33
N GLY A 68 0.06 -6.82 1.37
CA GLY A 68 -0.57 -6.51 2.65
C GLY A 68 0.44 -6.56 3.77
N SER A 69 -0.03 -6.40 4.99
CA SER A 69 0.77 -6.54 6.20
C SER A 69 0.24 -7.69 7.04
N ASP A 70 1.15 -8.54 7.50
CA ASP A 70 0.85 -9.58 8.48
C ASP A 70 1.14 -9.05 9.88
N LEU A 71 0.18 -9.25 10.80
CA LEU A 71 0.37 -8.97 12.21
C LEU A 71 0.79 -10.25 12.92
N VAL A 72 1.94 -10.20 13.59
CA VAL A 72 2.53 -11.35 14.29
C VAL A 72 2.70 -11.06 15.77
N VAL A 73 2.43 -12.05 16.63
CA VAL A 73 2.74 -11.98 18.06
C VAL A 73 4.10 -12.67 18.28
N PRO A 74 5.14 -11.93 18.71
CA PRO A 74 6.44 -12.54 18.98
C PRO A 74 6.35 -13.57 20.11
N ALA A 75 7.10 -14.67 20.01
CA ALA A 75 7.14 -15.70 21.07
C ALA A 75 7.63 -15.16 22.43
N ALA A 76 8.42 -14.07 22.41
CA ALA A 76 8.92 -13.39 23.61
C ALA A 76 7.99 -12.28 24.14
N ALA A 77 6.77 -12.16 23.60
CA ALA A 77 5.82 -11.14 24.05
C ALA A 77 5.48 -11.32 25.54
N ALA A 78 5.53 -10.24 26.31
CA ALA A 78 5.17 -10.25 27.73
C ALA A 78 3.65 -10.50 27.96
N HIS A 79 2.83 -10.17 26.97
CA HIS A 79 1.37 -10.18 27.01
C HIS A 79 0.80 -10.82 25.72
N PRO A 80 1.03 -12.14 25.50
CA PRO A 80 0.70 -12.78 24.23
C PRO A 80 -0.82 -12.89 24.01
N GLU A 81 -1.62 -13.09 25.06
CA GLU A 81 -3.08 -13.24 24.95
C GLU A 81 -3.76 -11.90 24.61
N GLU A 82 -3.29 -10.81 25.21
CA GLU A 82 -3.76 -9.45 24.94
C GLU A 82 -3.39 -9.02 23.52
N ALA A 83 -2.18 -9.37 23.06
CA ALA A 83 -1.75 -9.12 21.69
C ALA A 83 -2.62 -9.88 20.67
N VAL A 84 -2.95 -11.15 20.93
CA VAL A 84 -3.88 -11.93 20.10
C VAL A 84 -5.27 -11.30 20.10
N THR A 85 -5.77 -10.88 21.26
CA THR A 85 -7.06 -10.20 21.38
C THR A 85 -7.08 -8.92 20.54
N PHE A 86 -6.04 -8.10 20.61
CA PHE A 86 -5.91 -6.89 19.79
C PHE A 86 -5.96 -7.20 18.29
N ILE A 87 -5.17 -8.19 17.81
CA ILE A 87 -5.17 -8.58 16.39
C ILE A 87 -6.57 -9.04 15.97
N LYS A 88 -7.24 -9.85 16.80
CA LYS A 88 -8.59 -10.34 16.52
C LYS A 88 -9.60 -9.21 16.39
N GLU A 89 -9.58 -8.24 17.30
CA GLU A 89 -10.49 -7.09 17.24
C GLU A 89 -10.19 -6.24 16.00
N LEU A 90 -8.91 -5.89 15.77
CA LEU A 90 -8.49 -5.05 14.64
C LEU A 90 -8.83 -5.67 13.27
N THR A 91 -8.72 -7.00 13.15
CA THR A 91 -9.06 -7.75 11.94
C THR A 91 -10.53 -8.14 11.85
N GLY A 92 -11.31 -7.83 12.89
CA GLY A 92 -12.75 -8.05 12.94
C GLY A 92 -13.54 -7.08 12.05
N ASP A 93 -14.78 -7.47 11.75
CA ASP A 93 -15.67 -6.75 10.82
C ASP A 93 -15.86 -5.27 11.17
N GLU A 94 -16.03 -4.94 12.45
CA GLU A 94 -16.24 -3.56 12.90
C GLU A 94 -15.05 -2.66 12.55
N TRP A 95 -13.85 -3.09 12.93
CA TRP A 95 -12.64 -2.29 12.76
C TRP A 95 -12.18 -2.25 11.31
N GLN A 96 -12.27 -3.37 10.58
CA GLN A 96 -11.95 -3.40 9.15
C GLN A 96 -12.86 -2.47 8.33
N LYS A 97 -14.16 -2.41 8.65
CA LYS A 97 -15.08 -1.46 7.99
C LYS A 97 -14.73 0.00 8.28
N LYS A 98 -14.38 0.32 9.52
CA LYS A 98 -13.95 1.68 9.90
C LYS A 98 -12.65 2.08 9.19
N LEU A 99 -11.67 1.18 9.15
CA LEU A 99 -10.38 1.41 8.50
C LEU A 99 -10.53 1.59 6.99
N ALA A 100 -11.34 0.78 6.32
CA ALA A 100 -11.56 0.88 4.87
C ALA A 100 -11.99 2.29 4.44
N VAL A 101 -12.90 2.92 5.20
CA VAL A 101 -13.38 4.29 4.91
C VAL A 101 -12.32 5.34 5.23
N ALA A 102 -11.55 5.17 6.31
CA ALA A 102 -10.51 6.12 6.69
C ALA A 102 -9.28 6.12 5.77
N MET A 103 -9.04 5.00 5.09
CA MET A 103 -7.92 4.82 4.16
C MET A 103 -8.29 5.08 2.68
N SER A 104 -9.52 5.55 2.43
CA SER A 104 -10.04 5.90 1.10
C SER A 104 -9.61 7.29 0.64
#